data_AF-A0A6S6TP68-F1
#
_entry.id   AF-A0A6S6TP68-F1
#
_cell.length_a   1.000
_cell.length_b   1.000
_cell.length_c   1.000
_cell.angle_alpha   90.00
_cell.angle_beta   90.00
_cell.angle_gamma   90.00
#
_symmetry.space_group_name_H-M   'P 1'
#
loop_
_entity.id
_entity.type
_entity.pdbx_description
1 polymer ?
#
loop_
_entity_poly.entity_id
_entity_poly.type
_entity_poly.pdbx_seq_one_letter_code
_entity_poly.pdbx_strand_id
1 'polypeptide(L)' 'MQTTVNFTIGQIVHHLLFDYRGVIFDVDADFQGTEEWYEKNTSTGAPPKDEPWYHVLIDDDGRVAYVAQRNIE' A
#
# COMPACT_ATOMS: atom_id res chain seq x y z
N MET A 1 -10.09 -15.45 -10.10
CA MET A 1 -9.23 -14.50 -10.85
C MET A 1 -7.87 -14.53 -10.17
N GLN A 2 -6.76 -14.56 -10.91
CA GLN A 2 -5.43 -14.56 -10.27
C GLN A 2 -5.05 -13.11 -9.96
N THR A 3 -4.89 -12.80 -8.67
CA THR A 3 -4.42 -11.50 -8.21
C THR A 3 -2.94 -11.36 -8.61
N THR A 4 -2.60 -10.31 -9.37
CA THR A 4 -1.22 -10.07 -9.80
C THR A 4 -0.51 -9.28 -8.72
N VAL A 5 0.56 -9.86 -8.17
CA VAL A 5 1.42 -9.25 -7.15
C VAL A 5 2.62 -8.63 -7.87
N ASN A 6 2.76 -7.31 -7.77
CA ASN A 6 3.82 -6.56 -8.47
C ASN A 6 5.07 -6.39 -7.61
N PHE A 7 4.92 -6.44 -6.28
CA PHE A 7 5.99 -6.14 -5.33
C PHE A 7 6.11 -7.22 -4.26
N THR A 8 7.32 -7.43 -3.75
CA THR A 8 7.62 -8.45 -2.73
C THR A 8 8.23 -7.85 -1.47
N ILE A 9 8.11 -8.56 -0.34
CA ILE A 9 8.76 -8.19 0.93
C ILE A 9 10.27 -7.96 0.73
N GLY A 10 10.78 -6.88 1.30
CA GLY A 10 12.16 -6.41 1.18
C GLY A 10 12.41 -5.48 -0.02
N GLN A 11 11.44 -5.31 -0.92
CA GLN A 11 11.56 -4.39 -2.05
C GLN A 11 11.41 -2.94 -1.59
N ILE A 12 12.28 -2.06 -2.09
CA ILE A 12 12.16 -0.61 -1.93
C ILE A 12 11.18 -0.10 -2.98
N VAL A 13 10.21 0.69 -2.53
CA VAL A 13 9.18 1.29 -3.38
C VAL A 13 9.11 2.80 -3.15
N HIS A 14 8.49 3.50 -4.10
CA HIS A 14 8.20 4.93 -4.05
C HIS A 14 6.70 5.17 -4.11
N HIS A 15 6.18 6.07 -3.28
CA HIS A 15 4.76 6.42 -3.28
C HIS A 15 4.47 7.57 -4.25
N LEU A 16 3.64 7.32 -5.26
CA LEU A 16 3.41 8.24 -6.38
C LEU A 16 2.82 9.60 -5.97
N LEU A 17 1.93 9.63 -4.97
CA LEU A 17 1.28 10.88 -4.52
C LEU A 17 2.04 11.65 -3.43
N PHE A 18 2.67 10.94 -2.48
CA PHE A 18 3.28 11.52 -1.28
C PHE A 18 4.81 11.59 -1.35
N ASP A 19 5.39 11.10 -2.44
CA ASP A 19 6.81 11.22 -2.80
C ASP A 19 7.80 10.64 -1.77
N TYR A 20 7.34 9.70 -0.92
CA TYR A 20 8.20 9.02 0.04
C TYR A 20 8.74 7.70 -0.53
N ARG A 21 9.88 7.26 0.02
CA ARG A 21 10.43 5.93 -0.21
C ARG A 21 10.26 5.07 1.05
N GLY A 22 10.10 3.78 0.84
CA GLY A 22 10.04 2.83 1.93
C GLY A 22 10.29 1.40 1.48
N VAL A 23 10.39 0.50 2.44
CA VAL A 23 10.56 -0.93 2.20
C VAL A 23 9.27 -1.68 2.54
N ILE A 24 8.85 -2.58 1.66
CA ILE A 24 7.73 -3.48 1.93
C ILE A 24 8.17 -4.49 2.99
N PHE A 25 7.45 -4.59 4.09
CA PHE A 25 7.72 -5.61 5.11
C PHE A 25 6.59 -6.64 5.26
N ASP A 26 5.39 -6.35 4.74
CA ASP A 26 4.26 -7.28 4.71
C ASP A 26 3.30 -6.99 3.54
N VAL A 27 2.49 -7.98 3.19
CA VAL A 27 1.52 -7.91 2.08
C VAL A 27 0.24 -8.67 2.41
N ASP A 28 -0.89 -7.98 2.32
CA ASP A 28 -2.22 -8.57 2.37
C ASP A 28 -2.73 -8.84 0.94
N ALA A 29 -3.40 -9.98 0.75
CA ALA A 29 -3.96 -10.35 -0.55
C ALA A 29 -5.12 -9.42 -0.99
N ASP A 30 -5.79 -8.82 0.00
CA ASP A 30 -6.93 -7.92 -0.13
C ASP A 30 -6.92 -6.95 1.06
N PHE A 31 -7.72 -5.88 1.00
CA PHE A 31 -7.78 -4.84 2.02
C PHE A 31 -8.28 -5.38 3.36
N GLN A 32 -7.46 -5.29 4.41
CA GLN A 32 -7.76 -5.76 5.77
C GLN A 32 -8.10 -4.63 6.76
N GLY A 33 -8.17 -3.38 6.30
CA GLY A 33 -8.51 -2.23 7.15
C GLY A 33 -10.01 -2.09 7.44
N THR A 34 -10.38 -1.11 8.26
CA THR A 34 -11.78 -0.79 8.52
C THR A 34 -12.39 0.04 7.39
N GLU A 35 -13.71 -0.02 7.22
CA GLU A 35 -14.42 0.83 6.26
C GLU A 35 -14.17 2.32 6.53
N GLU A 36 -14.20 2.72 7.81
CA GLU A 36 -13.92 4.10 8.22
C GLU A 36 -12.51 4.55 7.82
N TRP A 37 -11.52 3.66 7.97
CA TRP A 37 -10.15 3.96 7.54
C TRP A 37 -10.11 4.10 6.02
N TYR A 38 -10.76 3.20 5.29
CA TYR A 38 -10.82 3.24 3.83
C TYR A 38 -11.39 4.57 3.35
N GLU A 39 -12.61 4.92 3.78
CA GLU A 39 -13.27 6.17 3.38
C GLU A 39 -12.42 7.42 3.67
N LYS A 40 -11.72 7.45 4.81
CA LYS A 40 -10.87 8.58 5.21
C LYS A 40 -9.57 8.68 4.42
N ASN A 41 -8.94 7.55 4.10
CA ASN A 41 -7.57 7.51 3.56
C ASN A 41 -7.51 7.27 2.05
N THR A 42 -8.62 6.84 1.43
CA THR A 42 -8.66 6.47 0.00
C THR A 42 -9.54 7.38 -0.85
N SER A 43 -9.80 8.59 -0.38
CA SER A 43 -10.72 9.57 -0.98
C SER A 43 -10.41 9.91 -2.44
N THR A 44 -9.16 9.73 -2.89
CA THR A 44 -8.79 9.88 -4.31
C THR A 44 -8.90 8.55 -5.05
N GLY A 45 -10.06 8.34 -5.68
CA GLY A 45 -10.27 7.27 -6.66
C GLY A 45 -10.35 5.85 -6.10
N ALA A 46 -10.57 5.68 -4.79
CA ALA A 46 -10.97 4.44 -4.11
C ALA A 46 -10.29 3.17 -4.68
N PRO A 47 -9.06 2.84 -4.25
CA PRO A 47 -8.34 1.67 -4.72
C PRO A 47 -9.13 0.38 -4.46
N PRO A 48 -9.08 -0.59 -5.39
CA PRO A 48 -9.78 -1.86 -5.23
C PRO A 48 -9.41 -2.53 -3.90
N LYS A 49 -10.43 -3.01 -3.19
CA LYS A 49 -10.26 -3.74 -1.92
C LYS A 49 -9.87 -5.20 -2.16
N ASP A 50 -10.07 -5.72 -3.36
CA ASP A 50 -9.81 -7.11 -3.77
C ASP A 50 -8.45 -7.31 -4.47
N GLU A 51 -7.60 -6.28 -4.44
CA GLU A 51 -6.21 -6.31 -4.90
C GLU A 51 -5.23 -6.25 -3.72
N PRO A 52 -3.93 -6.54 -3.91
CA PRO A 52 -2.98 -6.56 -2.81
C PRO A 52 -2.76 -5.19 -2.17
N TRP A 53 -2.64 -5.18 -0.85
CA TRP A 53 -2.28 -4.03 -0.03
C TRP A 53 -0.97 -4.29 0.69
N TYR A 54 -0.14 -3.26 0.77
CA TYR A 54 1.23 -3.38 1.26
C TYR A 54 1.43 -2.59 2.54
N HIS A 55 2.20 -3.16 3.46
CA HIS A 55 2.73 -2.47 4.61
C HIS A 55 4.15 -2.00 4.30
N VAL A 56 4.34 -0.69 4.28
CA VAL A 56 5.58 -0.04 3.88
C VAL A 56 6.17 0.71 5.05
N LEU A 57 7.42 0.39 5.40
CA LEU A 57 8.20 1.15 6.38
C LEU A 57 8.87 2.33 5.68
N ILE A 58 8.48 3.55 6.04
CA ILE A 58 8.97 4.80 5.44
C ILE A 58 10.39 5.09 5.94
N ASP A 59 11.29 5.45 5.02
CA ASP A 59 12.72 5.70 5.29
C ASP A 59 12.94 6.91 6.22
N ASP A 60 12.28 8.04 5.94
CA ASP A 60 12.58 9.34 6.57
C ASP A 60 12.25 9.39 8.08
N ASP A 61 11.17 8.73 8.51
CA ASP A 61 10.66 8.85 9.88
C ASP A 61 10.24 7.52 10.54
N GLY A 62 10.42 6.38 9.87
CA GLY A 62 10.11 5.06 10.39
C GLY A 62 8.63 4.79 10.63
N ARG A 63 7.71 5.63 10.14
CA ARG A 63 6.27 5.34 10.16
C ARG A 63 5.94 4.21 9.19
N VAL A 64 4.84 3.54 9.48
CA VAL A 64 4.26 2.52 8.61
C VAL A 64 3.12 3.13 7.80
N ALA A 65 3.15 2.92 6.49
CA ALA A 65 2.05 3.21 5.60
C ALA A 65 1.36 1.91 5.18
N TYR A 66 0.03 1.97 5.06
CA TYR A 66 -0.79 0.93 4.47
C TYR A 66 -1.29 1.41 3.11
N VAL A 67 -0.88 0.76 2.03
CA VAL A 67 -0.98 1.32 0.68
C VAL A 67 -1.42 0.29 -0.36
N ALA A 68 -2.33 0.70 -1.24
CA ALA A 68 -2.76 -0.13 -2.37
C ALA A 68 -1.67 -0.23 -3.45
N GLN A 69 -1.55 -1.39 -4.11
CA GLN A 69 -0.56 -1.66 -5.16
C GLN A 69 -0.42 -0.54 -6.20
N ARG A 70 -1.53 0.04 -6.65
CA ARG A 70 -1.55 1.05 -7.72
C ARG A 70 -0.93 2.41 -7.34
N ASN A 71 -0.66 2.64 -6.05
CA ASN A 71 -0.15 3.91 -5.55
C ASN A 71 1.38 3.93 -5.39
N ILE A 72 2.06 2.82 -5.71
CA ILE A 72 3.50 2.64 -5.53
C ILE A 72 4.18 2.08 -6.79
N GLU A 73 5.47 2.35 -6.95
CA GLU A 73 6.36 1.83 -8.01
C GLU A 73 7.73 1.37 -7.49
#